data_AF-A0A9D6E0I9-F1
#
_entry.id   AF-A0A9D6E0I9-F1
#
_cell.length_a   1.000
_cell.length_b   1.000
_cell.length_c   1.000
_cell.angle_alpha   90.00
_cell.angle_beta   90.00
_cell.angle_gamma   90.00
#
_symmetry.space_group_name_H-M   'P 1'
#
loop_
_entity.id
_entity.type
_entity.pdbx_description
1 polymer ?
#
loop_
_entity_poly.entity_id
_entity_poly.type
_entity_poly.pdbx_seq_one_letter_code
_entity_poly.pdbx_strand_id
1 'polypeptide(L)'
;MKERTLVAAIAFLCVLLTQGWAVKADKGKAQLTTADISKAITGFIKDDVKQRGGYFLIFDQETKKPLALSLTKVHEDRLAVVDKNLYFACVDMKTPEGKLYDVDFFLKRKPNAGLQVSEMTVHKEDGKARYSWVEEKGVWKRKK
;
A
#
# COMPACT_ATOMS: atom_id res chain seq x y z
N MET A 1 -40.02 44.97 -53.12
CA MET A 1 -41.39 44.87 -52.55
C MET A 1 -41.63 43.39 -52.23
N LYS A 2 -41.96 42.93 -51.04
CA LYS A 2 -42.39 43.50 -49.76
C LYS A 2 -41.80 42.63 -48.64
N GLU A 3 -41.50 43.26 -47.53
CA GLU A 3 -41.10 42.68 -46.26
C GLU A 3 -42.19 41.82 -45.60
N ARG A 4 -41.78 41.20 -44.47
CA ARG A 4 -42.55 40.69 -43.32
C ARG A 4 -42.69 39.15 -43.35
N THR A 5 -42.41 38.39 -42.29
CA THR A 5 -42.54 38.71 -40.85
C THR A 5 -41.68 37.72 -40.04
N LEU A 6 -40.99 38.22 -39.02
CA LEU A 6 -40.46 37.42 -37.91
C LEU A 6 -41.63 36.76 -37.16
N VAL A 7 -41.56 35.46 -36.89
CA VAL A 7 -42.22 34.88 -35.71
C VAL A 7 -41.20 34.02 -34.97
N ALA A 8 -40.64 34.62 -33.93
CA ALA A 8 -39.96 33.91 -32.86
C ALA A 8 -41.03 33.21 -32.01
N ALA A 9 -40.94 31.90 -31.89
CA ALA A 9 -41.57 31.14 -30.80
C ALA A 9 -40.80 29.83 -30.61
N ILE A 10 -39.55 29.91 -30.15
CA ILE A 10 -38.86 28.74 -29.61
C ILE A 10 -39.37 28.54 -28.18
N ALA A 11 -40.45 27.79 -28.05
CA ALA A 11 -40.81 27.16 -26.80
C ALA A 11 -39.72 26.13 -26.48
N PHE A 12 -38.74 26.51 -25.65
CA PHE A 12 -37.81 25.57 -25.04
C PHE A 12 -38.60 24.72 -24.04
N LEU A 13 -39.21 23.66 -24.56
CA LEU A 13 -39.78 22.59 -23.77
C LEU A 13 -38.63 21.99 -22.94
N CYS A 14 -38.65 22.32 -21.65
CA CYS A 14 -37.81 21.74 -20.62
C CYS A 14 -38.21 20.26 -20.46
N VAL A 15 -37.81 19.42 -21.42
CA VAL A 15 -37.84 17.97 -21.26
C VAL A 15 -36.63 17.63 -20.43
N LEU A 16 -36.91 17.33 -19.16
CA LEU A 16 -36.00 16.75 -18.20
C LEU A 16 -35.32 15.52 -18.82
N LEU A 17 -34.17 15.72 -19.44
CA LEU A 17 -33.18 14.66 -19.58
C LEU A 17 -32.65 14.41 -18.16
N THR A 18 -33.37 13.63 -17.38
CA THR A 18 -32.74 12.84 -16.34
C THR A 18 -31.89 11.79 -17.06
N GLN A 19 -30.79 12.23 -17.68
CA GLN A 19 -29.66 11.35 -17.87
C GLN A 19 -29.24 11.01 -16.45
N GLY A 20 -29.74 9.87 -15.97
CA GLY A 20 -29.21 9.24 -14.79
C GLY A 20 -27.72 9.03 -15.08
N TRP A 21 -26.88 9.90 -14.54
CA TRP A 21 -25.57 9.47 -14.13
C TRP A 21 -25.81 8.44 -13.05
N ALA A 22 -25.97 7.20 -13.49
CA ALA A 22 -25.68 6.07 -12.65
C ALA A 22 -24.23 6.28 -12.18
N VAL A 23 -24.08 6.73 -10.93
CA VAL A 23 -22.85 6.51 -10.18
C VAL A 23 -22.64 5.02 -10.27
N LYS A 24 -21.68 4.59 -11.09
CA LYS A 24 -21.23 3.21 -11.08
C LYS A 24 -20.87 2.90 -9.64
N ALA A 25 -21.67 2.05 -9.00
CA ALA A 25 -21.29 1.44 -7.75
C ALA A 25 -19.88 0.86 -7.95
N ASP A 26 -18.92 1.30 -7.13
CA ASP A 26 -17.58 0.70 -7.10
C ASP A 26 -17.82 -0.79 -6.83
N LYS A 27 -17.69 -1.62 -7.88
CA LYS A 27 -17.83 -3.06 -7.76
C LYS A 27 -16.80 -3.47 -6.73
N GLY A 28 -17.27 -3.85 -5.54
CA GLY A 28 -16.46 -4.08 -4.35
C GLY A 28 -15.16 -4.77 -4.74
N LYS A 29 -14.05 -4.03 -4.61
CA LYS A 29 -12.75 -4.54 -5.03
C LYS A 29 -12.48 -5.83 -4.27
N ALA A 30 -12.20 -6.91 -5.01
CA ALA A 30 -11.88 -8.23 -4.45
C ALA A 30 -10.96 -8.10 -3.22
N GLN A 31 -11.29 -8.88 -2.19
CA GLN A 31 -10.49 -8.97 -0.97
C GLN A 31 -9.09 -9.42 -1.37
N LEU A 32 -8.07 -8.65 -0.94
CA LEU A 32 -6.69 -8.98 -1.24
C LEU A 32 -6.31 -10.28 -0.53
N THR A 33 -5.63 -11.15 -1.27
CA THR A 33 -5.09 -12.41 -0.74
C THR A 33 -3.71 -12.17 -0.12
N THR A 34 -3.24 -13.10 0.71
CA THR A 34 -1.85 -13.10 1.19
C THR A 34 -0.85 -13.14 0.03
N ALA A 35 -1.16 -13.86 -1.05
CA ALA A 35 -0.36 -13.87 -2.27
C ALA A 35 -0.24 -12.49 -2.93
N ASP A 36 -1.30 -11.68 -2.93
CA ASP A 36 -1.25 -10.31 -3.43
C ASP A 36 -0.33 -9.43 -2.58
N ILE A 37 -0.34 -9.61 -1.26
CA ILE A 37 0.55 -8.89 -0.34
C ILE A 37 2.01 -9.31 -0.56
N SER A 38 2.28 -10.62 -0.65
CA SER A 38 3.61 -11.20 -0.93
C SER A 38 4.19 -10.65 -2.25
N LYS A 39 3.37 -10.62 -3.30
CA LYS A 39 3.73 -10.05 -4.60
C LYS A 39 4.01 -8.55 -4.51
N ALA A 40 3.16 -7.80 -3.80
CA ALA A 40 3.33 -6.36 -3.66
C ALA A 40 4.63 -6.00 -2.92
N ILE A 41 4.94 -6.66 -1.80
CA ILE A 41 6.15 -6.37 -1.04
C ILE A 41 7.41 -6.79 -1.80
N THR A 42 7.40 -7.96 -2.45
CA THR A 42 8.53 -8.42 -3.27
C THR A 42 8.78 -7.48 -4.45
N GLY A 43 7.71 -7.02 -5.11
CA GLY A 43 7.79 -6.04 -6.20
C GLY A 43 8.36 -4.71 -5.72
N PHE A 44 7.85 -4.17 -4.61
CA PHE A 44 8.36 -2.93 -4.01
C PHE A 44 9.87 -3.01 -3.70
N ILE A 45 10.32 -4.07 -3.03
CA ILE A 45 11.74 -4.23 -2.67
C ILE A 45 12.59 -4.35 -3.93
N LYS A 46 12.16 -5.12 -4.93
CA LYS A 46 12.88 -5.28 -6.20
C LYS A 46 13.01 -3.96 -6.96
N ASP A 47 11.94 -3.18 -7.01
CA ASP A 47 11.94 -1.88 -7.69
C ASP A 47 12.82 -0.86 -6.96
N ASP A 48 12.80 -0.85 -5.62
CA ASP A 48 13.68 0.01 -4.81
C ASP A 48 15.16 -0.35 -5.01
N VAL A 49 15.49 -1.64 -4.94
CA VAL A 49 16.84 -2.19 -5.22
C VAL A 49 17.34 -1.75 -6.60
N LYS A 50 16.47 -1.89 -7.63
CA LYS A 50 16.81 -1.50 -9.00
C LYS A 50 17.07 0.00 -9.12
N GLN A 51 16.28 0.82 -8.44
CA GLN A 51 16.41 2.29 -8.49
C GLN A 51 17.62 2.80 -7.69
N ARG A 52 18.03 2.07 -6.65
CA ARG A 52 19.09 2.49 -5.70
C ARG A 52 20.44 1.80 -5.90
N GLY A 53 20.59 1.03 -6.98
CA GLY A 53 21.90 0.50 -7.39
C GLY A 53 22.32 -0.80 -6.68
N GLY A 54 21.38 -1.66 -6.31
CA GLY A 54 21.67 -3.07 -6.00
C GLY A 54 21.31 -3.54 -4.59
N TYR A 55 20.96 -2.63 -3.67
CA TYR A 55 20.50 -2.98 -2.32
C TYR A 55 19.24 -2.23 -1.95
N PHE A 56 18.46 -2.84 -1.05
CA PHE A 56 17.38 -2.17 -0.37
C PHE A 56 17.98 -1.32 0.75
N LEU A 57 17.70 -0.01 0.75
CA LEU A 57 18.27 0.92 1.72
C LEU A 57 17.21 1.36 2.73
N ILE A 58 17.46 1.11 4.01
CA ILE A 58 16.61 1.56 5.11
C ILE A 58 17.45 2.25 6.18
N PHE A 59 16.96 3.36 6.73
CA PHE A 59 17.59 4.00 7.88
C PHE A 59 17.12 3.35 9.18
N ASP A 60 18.04 2.74 9.90
CA ASP A 60 17.76 2.12 11.18
C ASP A 60 17.66 3.18 12.29
N GLN A 61 16.44 3.36 12.80
CA GLN A 61 16.15 4.32 13.86
C GLN A 61 16.77 3.97 15.21
N GLU A 62 17.15 2.72 15.46
CA GLU A 62 17.74 2.30 16.73
C GLU A 62 19.25 2.58 16.75
N THR A 63 19.97 2.11 15.74
CA THR A 63 21.43 2.28 15.64
C THR A 63 21.84 3.62 15.02
N LYS A 64 20.88 4.38 14.47
CA LYS A 64 21.08 5.63 13.72
C LYS A 64 21.99 5.48 12.50
N LYS A 65 21.93 4.32 11.84
CA LYS A 65 22.76 3.99 10.67
C LYS A 65 21.91 3.56 9.48
N PRO A 66 22.34 3.86 8.25
CA PRO A 66 21.75 3.21 7.08
C PRO A 66 22.13 1.73 7.05
N LEU A 67 21.20 0.89 6.60
CA LEU A 67 21.41 -0.52 6.31
C LEU A 67 21.25 -0.75 4.80
N ALA A 68 22.19 -1.50 4.22
CA ALA A 68 22.08 -2.04 2.89
C ALA A 68 21.70 -3.52 3.01
N LEU A 69 20.55 -3.88 2.45
CA LEU A 69 19.92 -5.18 2.69
C LEU A 69 19.54 -5.87 1.38
N SER A 70 19.64 -7.19 1.38
CA SER A 70 19.10 -8.07 0.33
C SER A 70 17.97 -8.90 0.91
N LEU A 71 16.83 -8.95 0.23
CA LEU A 71 15.70 -9.80 0.59
C LEU A 71 16.12 -11.27 0.51
N THR A 72 15.87 -12.03 1.56
CA THR A 72 16.09 -13.49 1.57
C THR A 72 14.77 -14.25 1.57
N LYS A 73 13.76 -13.78 2.30
CA LYS A 73 12.46 -14.47 2.41
C LYS A 73 11.34 -13.52 2.81
N VAL A 74 10.13 -13.75 2.28
CA VAL A 74 8.89 -13.18 2.83
C VAL A 74 8.24 -14.22 3.75
N HIS A 75 7.88 -13.86 4.98
CA HIS A 75 7.15 -14.77 5.87
C HIS A 75 5.67 -14.79 5.50
N GLU A 76 5.30 -15.70 4.59
CA GLU A 76 3.91 -15.82 4.13
C GLU A 76 2.93 -16.21 5.24
N ASP A 77 3.41 -16.93 6.25
CA ASP A 77 2.69 -17.29 7.48
C ASP A 77 2.42 -16.09 8.41
N ARG A 78 3.10 -14.96 8.17
CA ARG A 78 2.97 -13.72 8.97
C ARG A 78 2.37 -12.57 8.18
N LEU A 79 1.85 -12.83 6.98
CA LEU A 79 1.10 -11.82 6.22
C LEU A 79 -0.28 -11.63 6.84
N ALA A 80 -0.64 -10.38 7.14
CA ALA A 80 -1.89 -10.09 7.82
C ALA A 80 -2.63 -8.91 7.18
N VAL A 81 -3.96 -8.98 7.22
CA VAL A 81 -4.84 -7.83 7.04
C VAL A 81 -5.04 -7.22 8.43
N VAL A 82 -4.48 -6.05 8.67
CA VAL A 82 -4.52 -5.36 9.98
C VAL A 82 -5.79 -4.54 10.14
N ASP A 83 -6.24 -3.93 9.04
CA ASP A 83 -7.49 -3.16 8.95
C ASP A 83 -7.99 -3.18 7.49
N LYS A 84 -9.18 -2.63 7.22
CA LYS A 84 -9.86 -2.59 5.92
C LYS A 84 -8.95 -2.26 4.73
N ASN A 85 -7.96 -1.39 4.93
CA ASN A 85 -6.99 -0.99 3.91
C ASN A 85 -5.53 -1.04 4.40
N LEU A 86 -5.26 -1.69 5.53
CA LEU A 86 -3.93 -1.77 6.11
C LEU A 86 -3.49 -3.24 6.17
N TYR A 87 -2.30 -3.50 5.66
CA TYR A 87 -1.74 -4.84 5.50
C TYR A 87 -0.35 -4.87 6.09
N PHE A 88 0.08 -6.03 6.58
CA PHE A 88 1.35 -6.24 7.23
C PHE A 88 2.13 -7.36 6.55
N ALA A 89 3.45 -7.17 6.44
CA ALA A 89 4.40 -8.18 6.02
C ALA A 89 5.69 -8.09 6.83
N CYS A 90 6.20 -9.24 7.28
CA CYS A 90 7.53 -9.38 7.86
C CYS A 90 8.41 -10.11 6.84
N VAL A 91 9.61 -9.59 6.58
CA VAL A 91 10.55 -10.21 5.64
C VAL A 91 11.91 -10.38 6.30
N ASP A 92 12.59 -11.47 5.94
CA ASP A 92 13.99 -11.68 6.28
C ASP A 92 14.87 -10.97 5.24
N MET A 93 15.87 -10.26 5.73
CA MET A 93 16.88 -9.62 4.91
C MET A 93 18.27 -9.87 5.50
N LYS A 94 19.30 -9.69 4.67
CA LYS A 94 20.70 -9.80 5.11
C LYS A 94 21.56 -8.65 4.59
N THR A 95 22.59 -8.29 5.36
CA THR A 95 23.65 -7.40 4.87
C THR A 95 24.61 -8.16 3.95
N PRO A 96 25.49 -7.47 3.20
CA PRO A 96 26.55 -8.13 2.42
C PRO A 96 27.45 -9.04 3.26
N GLU A 97 27.68 -8.69 4.53
CA GLU A 97 28.49 -9.46 5.48
C GLU A 97 27.72 -10.65 6.09
N GLY A 98 26.45 -10.84 5.73
CA GLY A 98 25.63 -11.98 6.16
C GLY A 98 24.84 -11.76 7.45
N LYS A 99 24.88 -10.57 8.03
CA LYS A 99 24.11 -10.23 9.24
C LYS A 99 22.61 -10.22 8.94
N LEU A 100 21.78 -10.80 9.81
CA LEU A 100 20.35 -11.00 9.56
C LEU A 100 19.48 -9.92 10.19
N TYR A 101 18.42 -9.54 9.48
CA TYR A 101 17.42 -8.59 9.94
C TYR A 101 16.02 -9.04 9.54
N ASP A 102 15.06 -8.88 10.46
CA ASP A 102 13.64 -8.95 10.13
C ASP A 102 13.16 -7.50 9.96
N VAL A 103 12.53 -7.19 8.82
CA VAL A 103 11.95 -5.86 8.57
C VAL A 103 10.44 -5.99 8.42
N ASP A 104 9.72 -5.22 9.24
CA ASP A 104 8.27 -5.12 9.23
C ASP A 104 7.85 -4.02 8.25
N PHE A 105 6.91 -4.34 7.37
CA PHE A 105 6.33 -3.43 6.38
C PHE A 105 4.83 -3.30 6.59
N PHE A 106 4.34 -2.07 6.59
CA PHE A 106 2.90 -1.78 6.50
C PHE A 106 2.54 -1.24 5.13
N LEU A 107 1.56 -1.86 4.49
CA LEU A 107 1.06 -1.46 3.19
C LEU A 107 -0.35 -0.91 3.30
N LYS A 108 -0.63 0.18 2.60
CA LYS A 108 -1.97 0.75 2.46
C LYS A 108 -2.50 0.53 1.05
N ARG A 109 -3.74 0.08 0.93
CA ARG A 109 -4.43 0.04 -0.36
C ARG A 109 -4.91 1.43 -0.72
N LYS A 110 -4.36 2.02 -1.79
CA LYS A 110 -4.87 3.28 -2.34
C LYS A 110 -5.86 3.04 -3.48
N PRO A 111 -6.89 3.89 -3.63
CA PRO A 111 -7.73 3.87 -4.82
C PRO A 111 -6.86 3.96 -6.09
N ASN A 112 -7.08 3.05 -7.03
CA ASN A 112 -6.46 3.03 -8.36
C ASN A 112 -4.92 2.88 -8.41
N ALA A 113 -4.25 2.69 -7.27
CA ALA A 113 -2.79 2.56 -7.20
C ALA A 113 -2.30 1.27 -6.53
N GLY A 114 -3.20 0.38 -6.12
CA GLY A 114 -2.86 -0.90 -5.51
C GLY A 114 -2.35 -0.78 -4.06
N LEU A 115 -1.55 -1.76 -3.63
CA LEU A 115 -0.87 -1.76 -2.33
C LEU A 115 0.39 -0.89 -2.40
N GLN A 116 0.53 0.03 -1.45
CA GLN A 116 1.71 0.89 -1.33
C GLN A 116 2.30 0.78 0.08
N VAL A 117 3.61 0.60 0.18
CA VAL A 117 4.31 0.66 1.47
C VAL A 117 4.13 2.05 2.07
N SER A 118 3.80 2.06 3.36
CA SER A 118 3.49 3.27 4.14
C SER A 118 4.38 3.43 5.37
N GLU A 119 4.86 2.32 5.93
CA GLU A 119 5.80 2.31 7.04
C GLU A 119 6.72 1.10 6.92
N MET A 120 7.97 1.28 7.37
CA MET A 120 8.99 0.23 7.43
C MET A 120 9.75 0.37 8.73
N THR A 121 9.92 -0.71 9.46
CA THR A 121 10.68 -0.71 10.72
C THR A 121 11.52 -1.98 10.84
N VAL A 122 12.77 -1.85 11.26
CA VAL A 122 13.61 -2.99 11.64
C VAL A 122 13.07 -3.61 12.94
N HIS A 123 12.60 -4.85 12.85
CA HIS A 123 11.98 -5.58 13.96
C HIS A 123 12.99 -6.45 14.70
N LYS A 124 13.82 -7.21 13.97
CA LYS A 124 14.88 -8.03 14.58
C LYS A 124 16.25 -7.73 14.00
N GLU A 125 17.26 -7.93 14.83
CA GLU A 125 18.66 -7.94 14.45
C GLU A 125 19.28 -9.23 15.00
N ASP A 126 19.86 -10.06 14.11
CA ASP A 126 20.43 -11.37 14.44
C ASP A 126 19.52 -12.23 15.32
N GLY A 127 18.24 -12.29 14.94
CA GLY A 127 17.21 -13.06 15.64
C GLY A 127 16.72 -12.44 16.95
N LYS A 128 17.34 -11.36 17.45
CA LYS A 128 16.88 -10.64 18.64
C LYS A 128 15.85 -9.60 18.26
N ALA A 129 14.64 -9.74 18.80
CA ALA A 129 13.58 -8.74 18.62
C ALA A 129 13.89 -7.46 19.38
N ARG A 130 13.67 -6.31 18.71
CA ARG A 130 13.80 -4.96 19.28
C ARG A 130 12.51 -4.45 19.90
N TYR A 131 11.40 -5.11 19.56
CA TYR A 131 10.08 -4.88 20.11
C TYR A 131 9.19 -6.10 19.87
N SER A 132 8.06 -6.12 20.56
CA SER A 132 6.95 -7.05 20.35
C SER A 132 5.66 -6.27 20.09
N TRP A 133 4.69 -6.95 19.46
CA TRP A 133 3.34 -6.44 19.31
C TRP A 133 2.46 -6.99 20.43
N VAL A 134 1.79 -6.11 21.16
CA VAL A 134 0.86 -6.48 22.24
C VAL A 134 -0.50 -5.89 21.95
N GLU A 135 -1.54 -6.72 21.95
CA GLU A 135 -2.91 -6.26 21.81
C GLU A 135 -3.42 -5.74 23.16
N GLU A 136 -3.89 -4.49 23.18
CA GLU A 136 -4.53 -3.87 24.33
C GLU A 136 -5.90 -3.31 23.93
N LYS A 137 -6.98 -3.94 24.43
CA LYS A 137 -8.36 -3.51 24.16
C LYS A 137 -8.70 -3.43 22.66
N GLY A 138 -8.28 -4.43 21.87
CA GLY A 138 -8.51 -4.46 20.43
C GLY A 138 -7.54 -3.59 19.62
N VAL A 139 -6.54 -2.97 20.25
CA VAL A 139 -5.55 -2.12 19.59
C VAL A 139 -4.17 -2.74 19.75
N TRP A 140 -3.54 -3.09 18.63
CA TRP A 140 -2.15 -3.57 18.61
C TRP A 140 -1.19 -2.42 18.84
N LYS A 141 -0.31 -2.58 19.84
CA LYS A 141 0.71 -1.60 20.20
C LYS A 141 2.08 -2.24 20.19
N ARG A 142 3.05 -1.48 19.70
CA ARG A 142 4.47 -1.85 19.79
C ARG A 142 4.96 -1.62 21.21
N LYS A 143 5.54 -2.64 21.84
CA LYS A 143 6.24 -2.55 23.13
C LYS A 143 7.70 -2.97 22.95
N LYS A 144 8.61 -2.18 23.50
CA LYS A 144 10.02 -2.53 23.61
C LYS A 144 10.27 -3.33 24.87
#